data_AF-A0A832DIU0-F1
#
_entry.id   AF-A0A832DIU0-F1
#
_cell.length_a   1.000
_cell.length_b   1.000
_cell.length_c   1.000
_cell.angle_alpha   90.00
_cell.angle_beta   90.00
_cell.angle_gamma   90.00
#
_symmetry.space_group_name_H-M   'P 1'
#
loop_
_entity.id
_entity.type
_entity.pdbx_description
1 polymer ?
#
loop_
_entity_poly.entity_id
_entity_poly.type
_entity_poly.pdbx_seq_one_letter_code
_entity_poly.pdbx_strand_id
1 'polypeptide(L)'
;MLKRILYLGYYLKQLEKDKYVLFLNYAANKSKKSKLRLILDSFYSVFRYNISLLEYFQFRFFEKDHNERLKWAGTGFMYEYQLKMNPKDKRDILDDKRKFYKYYGKFIKHLSADVQNLKDDDYLVKRILSNPSGKIVFKVYDGKCGRKILIKSVNDFDEESLIHFMINNEYDLVEEYIIQHPELLNLSPSAVNTIRIFTQLNKQNKVEILGCRLRISINKSVDNMAAGNIAAPINEKTGIVIGPGVYSDITKPQEKIHPVTQKPIEGFKVPFWKETLQLATDAALLFKQNRSIGWDIAITEYGPDLIEGNHDWCKLLWQLPVNKGMKDVLIKYLSD
;
A
#
# COMPACT_ATOMS: atom_id res chain seq x y z
N MET A 1 7.64 -14.62 -24.88
CA MET A 1 8.65 -15.36 -24.10
C MET A 1 9.80 -14.45 -23.64
N LEU A 2 10.39 -13.62 -24.52
CA LEU A 2 11.49 -12.69 -24.21
C LEU A 2 11.25 -11.78 -22.97
N LYS A 3 10.07 -11.15 -22.86
CA LYS A 3 9.71 -10.32 -21.67
C LYS A 3 9.80 -11.10 -20.35
N ARG A 4 9.41 -12.38 -20.34
CA ARG A 4 9.44 -13.21 -19.12
C ARG A 4 10.87 -13.55 -18.70
N ILE A 5 11.80 -13.66 -19.65
CA ILE A 5 13.24 -13.83 -19.35
C ILE A 5 13.78 -12.57 -18.66
N LEU A 6 13.46 -11.39 -19.19
CA LEU A 6 13.84 -10.12 -18.56
C LEU A 6 13.25 -9.99 -17.14
N TYR A 7 11.98 -10.37 -16.97
CA TYR A 7 11.33 -10.37 -15.66
C TYR A 7 12.03 -11.33 -14.70
N LEU A 8 12.37 -12.55 -15.13
CA LEU A 8 13.12 -13.49 -14.30
C LEU A 8 14.48 -12.91 -13.87
N GLY A 9 15.22 -12.29 -14.79
CA GLY A 9 16.49 -11.62 -14.46
C GLY A 9 16.30 -10.53 -13.40
N TYR A 10 15.25 -9.71 -13.53
CA TYR A 10 14.88 -8.72 -12.53
C TYR A 10 14.51 -9.37 -11.18
N TYR A 11 13.70 -10.44 -11.19
CA TYR A 11 13.30 -11.14 -9.97
C TYR A 11 14.47 -11.77 -9.24
N LEU A 12 15.45 -12.32 -9.96
CA LEU A 12 16.68 -12.86 -9.37
C LEU A 12 17.55 -11.74 -8.78
N LYS A 13 17.64 -10.59 -9.47
CA LYS A 13 18.39 -9.42 -8.98
C LYS A 13 17.81 -8.86 -7.68
N GLN A 14 16.48 -8.82 -7.56
CA GLN A 14 15.76 -8.25 -6.41
C GLN A 14 15.36 -9.30 -5.36
N LEU A 15 15.82 -10.55 -5.48
CA LEU A 15 15.33 -11.64 -4.62
C LEU A 15 15.84 -11.47 -3.18
N GLU A 16 14.91 -11.38 -2.23
CA GLU A 16 15.20 -11.57 -0.80
C GLU A 16 15.55 -13.05 -0.55
N LYS A 17 16.83 -13.41 -0.68
CA LYS A 17 17.29 -14.81 -0.65
C LYS A 17 16.89 -15.53 0.64
N ASP A 18 17.03 -14.88 1.79
CA ASP A 18 16.70 -15.47 3.09
C ASP A 18 15.21 -15.79 3.19
N LYS A 19 14.36 -14.85 2.76
CA LYS A 19 12.91 -15.05 2.70
C LYS A 19 12.54 -16.16 1.71
N TYR A 20 13.21 -16.24 0.56
CA TYR A 20 12.99 -17.31 -0.41
C TYR A 20 13.33 -18.69 0.18
N VAL A 21 14.48 -18.83 0.85
CA VAL A 21 14.89 -20.09 1.51
C VAL A 21 13.92 -20.46 2.63
N LEU A 22 13.51 -19.49 3.44
CA LEU A 22 12.50 -19.70 4.49
C LEU A 22 11.19 -20.25 3.92
N PHE A 23 10.65 -19.60 2.88
CA PHE A 23 9.40 -20.02 2.24
C PHE A 23 9.52 -21.37 1.55
N LEU A 24 10.65 -21.65 0.91
CA LEU A 24 10.93 -22.94 0.30
C LEU A 24 10.93 -24.07 1.34
N ASN A 25 11.59 -23.85 2.49
CA ASN A 25 11.61 -24.82 3.59
C ASN A 25 10.21 -25.07 4.15
N TYR A 26 9.46 -23.99 4.40
CA TYR A 26 8.07 -24.08 4.84
C TYR A 26 7.20 -24.87 3.85
N ALA A 27 7.27 -24.53 2.57
CA ALA A 27 6.48 -25.18 1.52
C ALA A 27 6.85 -26.66 1.33
N ALA A 28 8.14 -27.01 1.42
CA ALA A 28 8.58 -28.41 1.37
C ALA A 28 8.01 -29.21 2.55
N ASN A 29 8.08 -28.67 3.77
CA ASN A 29 7.55 -29.31 4.96
C ASN A 29 6.02 -29.47 4.93
N LYS A 30 5.31 -28.44 4.43
CA LYS A 30 3.85 -28.39 4.37
C LYS A 30 3.29 -29.30 3.27
N SER A 31 3.88 -29.28 2.08
CA SER A 31 3.38 -30.02 0.91
C SER A 31 3.98 -31.42 0.74
N LYS A 32 5.00 -31.77 1.54
CA LYS A 32 5.81 -32.99 1.41
C LYS A 32 6.50 -33.16 0.05
N LYS A 33 6.60 -32.09 -0.75
CA LYS A 33 7.33 -32.07 -2.02
C LYS A 33 8.82 -31.79 -1.78
N SER A 34 9.68 -32.34 -2.63
CA SER A 34 11.11 -32.05 -2.59
C SER A 34 11.39 -30.58 -2.92
N LYS A 35 12.43 -29.99 -2.31
CA LYS A 35 12.84 -28.60 -2.58
C LYS A 35 13.16 -28.38 -4.06
N LEU A 36 13.83 -29.33 -4.70
CA LEU A 36 14.15 -29.25 -6.13
C LEU A 36 12.88 -29.13 -6.98
N ARG A 37 11.84 -29.94 -6.70
CA ARG A 37 10.57 -29.85 -7.41
C ARG A 37 9.90 -28.48 -7.23
N LEU A 38 9.93 -27.92 -6.02
CA LEU A 38 9.36 -26.60 -5.73
C LEU A 38 10.13 -25.47 -6.41
N ILE A 39 11.47 -25.55 -6.46
CA ILE A 39 12.31 -24.60 -7.20
C ILE A 39 11.97 -24.67 -8.69
N LEU A 40 11.97 -25.86 -9.30
CA LEU A 40 11.65 -25.98 -10.73
C LEU A 40 10.23 -25.49 -11.05
N ASP A 41 9.24 -25.78 -10.19
CA ASP A 41 7.86 -25.31 -10.35
C ASP A 41 7.73 -23.78 -10.15
N SER A 42 8.53 -23.17 -9.26
CA SER A 42 8.53 -21.71 -9.08
C SER A 42 9.08 -21.01 -10.32
N PHE A 43 10.18 -21.50 -10.89
CA PHE A 43 10.73 -20.98 -12.15
C PHE A 43 9.77 -21.20 -13.32
N TYR A 44 9.20 -22.40 -13.47
CA TYR A 44 8.17 -22.67 -14.47
C TYR A 44 6.98 -21.71 -14.33
N SER A 45 6.58 -21.41 -13.09
CA SER A 45 5.45 -20.52 -12.80
C SER A 45 5.69 -19.07 -13.21
N VAL A 46 6.94 -18.59 -13.19
CA VAL A 46 7.30 -17.26 -13.73
C VAL A 46 6.91 -17.18 -15.20
N PHE A 47 7.25 -18.19 -16.00
CA PHE A 47 6.97 -18.19 -17.43
C PHE A 47 5.49 -18.46 -17.74
N ARG A 48 4.88 -19.43 -17.05
CA ARG A 48 3.50 -19.86 -17.34
C ARG A 48 2.44 -18.90 -16.79
N TYR A 49 2.64 -18.37 -15.58
CA TYR A 49 1.61 -17.59 -14.86
C TYR A 49 1.95 -16.11 -14.68
N ASN A 50 3.15 -15.67 -15.11
CA ASN A 50 3.58 -14.28 -15.04
C ASN A 50 3.65 -13.71 -13.60
N ILE A 51 4.21 -14.50 -12.70
CA ILE A 51 4.41 -14.17 -11.28
C ILE A 51 5.90 -14.08 -10.95
N SER A 52 6.26 -13.55 -9.78
CA SER A 52 7.63 -13.61 -9.25
C SER A 52 7.92 -14.92 -8.52
N LEU A 53 9.20 -15.16 -8.22
CA LEU A 53 9.64 -16.36 -7.50
C LEU A 53 9.08 -16.45 -6.06
N LEU A 54 9.00 -15.32 -5.34
CA LEU A 54 8.41 -15.29 -4.00
C LEU A 54 6.89 -15.48 -4.06
N GLU A 55 6.24 -14.93 -5.08
CA GLU A 55 4.79 -15.04 -5.27
C GLU A 55 4.32 -16.47 -5.46
N TYR A 56 5.15 -17.35 -6.03
CA TYR A 56 4.85 -18.78 -6.07
C TYR A 56 4.50 -19.33 -4.69
N PHE A 57 5.26 -18.92 -3.67
CA PHE A 57 5.01 -19.33 -2.30
C PHE A 57 3.89 -18.51 -1.65
N GLN A 58 3.89 -17.18 -1.83
CA GLN A 58 2.89 -16.29 -1.23
C GLN A 58 1.46 -16.59 -1.68
N PHE A 59 1.28 -16.95 -2.95
CA PHE A 59 -0.01 -17.42 -3.49
C PHE A 59 -0.27 -18.91 -3.23
N ARG A 60 0.66 -19.60 -2.57
CA ARG A 60 0.61 -21.03 -2.26
C ARG A 60 0.38 -21.88 -3.52
N PHE A 61 1.07 -21.56 -4.61
CA PHE A 61 0.93 -22.29 -5.88
C PHE A 61 1.29 -23.77 -5.73
N PHE A 62 2.18 -24.11 -4.79
CA PHE A 62 2.51 -25.49 -4.45
C PHE A 62 1.31 -26.32 -3.95
N GLU A 63 0.17 -25.71 -3.62
CA GLU A 63 -1.09 -26.36 -3.22
C GLU A 63 -2.19 -26.26 -4.29
N LYS A 64 -1.95 -25.51 -5.38
CA LYS A 64 -2.96 -25.16 -6.38
C LYS A 64 -2.73 -25.89 -7.69
N ASP A 65 -3.83 -26.26 -8.36
CA ASP A 65 -3.81 -26.81 -9.71
C ASP A 65 -3.62 -25.71 -10.78
N HIS A 66 -3.61 -26.13 -12.05
CA HIS A 66 -3.46 -25.20 -13.17
C HIS A 66 -4.55 -24.14 -13.24
N ASN A 67 -5.82 -24.55 -13.08
CA ASN A 67 -6.98 -23.69 -13.25
C ASN A 67 -7.04 -22.62 -12.17
N GLU A 68 -6.71 -22.98 -10.94
CA GLU A 68 -6.65 -22.04 -9.83
C GLU A 68 -5.47 -21.09 -10.00
N ARG A 69 -4.27 -21.56 -10.38
CA ARG A 69 -3.10 -20.70 -10.60
C ARG A 69 -3.32 -19.63 -11.67
N LEU A 70 -4.12 -19.92 -12.71
CA LEU A 70 -4.44 -18.95 -13.77
C LEU A 70 -5.19 -17.70 -13.25
N LYS A 71 -5.92 -17.82 -12.13
CA LYS A 71 -6.72 -16.74 -11.56
C LYS A 71 -5.90 -15.70 -10.80
N TRP A 72 -4.62 -15.95 -10.52
CA TRP A 72 -3.81 -15.06 -9.69
C TRP A 72 -3.05 -14.04 -10.53
N ALA A 73 -3.12 -12.78 -10.12
CA ALA A 73 -2.38 -11.67 -10.72
C ALA A 73 -1.03 -11.48 -10.01
N GLY A 74 0.07 -11.90 -10.64
CA GLY A 74 1.42 -11.69 -10.10
C GLY A 74 2.11 -10.42 -10.60
N THR A 75 3.33 -10.21 -10.13
CA THR A 75 4.15 -9.01 -10.39
C THR A 75 4.23 -8.68 -11.88
N GLY A 76 4.56 -9.64 -12.73
CA GLY A 76 4.72 -9.36 -14.15
C GLY A 76 3.39 -9.04 -14.85
N PHE A 77 2.27 -9.61 -14.40
CA PHE A 77 0.95 -9.28 -14.95
C PHE A 77 0.52 -7.89 -14.50
N MET A 78 0.67 -7.60 -13.20
CA MET A 78 0.35 -6.29 -12.64
C MET A 78 1.18 -5.17 -13.28
N TYR A 79 2.47 -5.40 -13.51
CA TYR A 79 3.31 -4.42 -14.19
C TYR A 79 2.78 -4.05 -15.57
N GLU A 80 2.41 -5.06 -16.38
CA GLU A 80 1.83 -4.84 -17.71
C GLU A 80 0.47 -4.14 -17.63
N TYR A 81 -0.39 -4.57 -16.71
CA TYR A 81 -1.70 -3.98 -16.46
C TYR A 81 -1.59 -2.50 -16.05
N GLN A 82 -0.76 -2.21 -15.05
CA GLN A 82 -0.60 -0.87 -14.48
C GLN A 82 0.07 0.09 -15.46
N LEU A 83 0.93 -0.39 -16.37
CA LEU A 83 1.45 0.44 -17.46
C LEU A 83 0.36 0.85 -18.46
N LYS A 84 -0.61 -0.03 -18.75
CA LYS A 84 -1.76 0.31 -19.61
C LYS A 84 -2.73 1.25 -18.87
N MET A 85 -2.96 1.03 -17.58
CA MET A 85 -3.90 1.84 -16.80
C MET A 85 -3.35 3.19 -16.39
N ASN A 86 -2.05 3.28 -16.11
CA ASN A 86 -1.38 4.49 -15.62
C ASN A 86 -0.09 4.72 -16.44
N PRO A 87 -0.21 5.32 -17.63
CA PRO A 87 0.93 5.57 -18.52
C PRO A 87 2.05 6.37 -17.82
N LYS A 88 3.31 6.05 -18.15
CA LYS A 88 4.49 6.64 -17.50
C LYS A 88 4.53 8.17 -17.57
N ASP A 89 4.08 8.74 -18.69
CA ASP A 89 4.04 10.18 -18.94
C ASP A 89 2.86 10.89 -18.25
N LYS A 90 1.94 10.13 -17.61
CA LYS A 90 0.73 10.67 -16.96
C LYS A 90 0.70 10.47 -15.45
N ARG A 91 1.54 9.59 -14.91
CA ARG A 91 1.50 9.18 -13.50
C ARG A 91 2.42 9.95 -12.56
N ASP A 92 3.21 10.87 -13.09
CA ASP A 92 4.12 11.74 -12.32
C ASP A 92 3.38 12.55 -11.22
N ILE A 93 2.10 12.87 -11.46
CA ILE A 93 1.20 13.49 -10.48
C ILE A 93 0.97 12.65 -9.21
N LEU A 94 1.15 11.33 -9.31
CA LEU A 94 1.03 10.38 -8.19
C LEU A 94 2.41 10.08 -7.56
N ASP A 95 3.49 10.20 -8.33
CA ASP A 95 4.85 9.86 -7.89
C ASP A 95 5.55 11.04 -7.18
N ASP A 96 5.37 12.29 -7.66
CA ASP A 96 5.92 13.48 -7.02
C ASP A 96 4.98 13.96 -5.93
N LYS A 97 5.37 13.76 -4.66
CA LYS A 97 4.53 14.14 -3.52
C LYS A 97 4.16 15.62 -3.51
N ARG A 98 5.01 16.54 -3.98
CA ARG A 98 4.68 17.98 -4.01
C ARG A 98 3.54 18.25 -4.98
N LYS A 99 3.58 17.61 -6.16
CA LYS A 99 2.48 17.67 -7.13
C LYS A 99 1.24 17.01 -6.54
N PHE A 100 1.38 15.85 -5.91
CA PHE A 100 0.27 15.17 -5.26
C PHE A 100 -0.44 16.09 -4.26
N TYR A 101 0.28 16.70 -3.31
CA TYR A 101 -0.28 17.64 -2.33
C TYR A 101 -0.92 18.87 -2.99
N LYS A 102 -0.25 19.45 -4.00
CA LYS A 102 -0.79 20.61 -4.73
C LYS A 102 -2.14 20.31 -5.39
N TYR A 103 -2.27 19.18 -6.07
CA TYR A 103 -3.45 18.90 -6.90
C TYR A 103 -4.54 18.09 -6.17
N TYR A 104 -4.16 17.23 -5.23
CA TYR A 104 -5.11 16.48 -4.39
C TYR A 104 -5.40 17.15 -3.04
N GLY A 105 -4.85 18.33 -2.77
CA GLY A 105 -4.94 19.01 -1.47
C GLY A 105 -6.35 19.15 -0.89
N LYS A 106 -7.39 19.23 -1.73
CA LYS A 106 -8.80 19.24 -1.27
C LYS A 106 -9.25 17.95 -0.56
N PHE A 107 -8.52 16.85 -0.71
CA PHE A 107 -8.77 15.56 -0.08
C PHE A 107 -7.83 15.29 1.11
N ILE A 108 -6.92 16.21 1.39
CA ILE A 108 -5.86 16.08 2.38
C ILE A 108 -6.18 17.05 3.52
N LYS A 109 -6.17 16.54 4.76
CA LYS A 109 -6.51 17.32 5.95
C LYS A 109 -5.29 17.67 6.78
N HIS A 110 -4.35 16.74 6.93
CA HIS A 110 -3.09 17.02 7.59
C HIS A 110 -2.31 18.09 6.83
N LEU A 111 -1.61 18.93 7.59
CA LEU A 111 -0.74 19.93 6.99
C LEU A 111 0.45 19.27 6.29
N SER A 112 0.81 19.82 5.14
CA SER A 112 2.01 19.45 4.39
C SER A 112 2.58 20.70 3.73
N ALA A 113 3.90 20.79 3.72
CA ALA A 113 4.62 21.89 3.11
C ALA A 113 5.94 21.41 2.52
N ASP A 114 6.30 21.93 1.35
CA ASP A 114 7.66 21.87 0.86
C ASP A 114 8.50 23.05 1.36
N VAL A 115 9.82 22.98 1.16
CA VAL A 115 10.75 24.04 1.58
C VAL A 115 10.37 25.42 1.04
N GLN A 116 9.82 25.48 -0.18
CA GLN A 116 9.42 26.75 -0.78
C GLN A 116 8.17 27.30 -0.11
N ASN A 117 7.17 26.46 0.15
CA ASN A 117 5.96 26.85 0.89
C ASN A 117 6.29 27.41 2.27
N LEU A 118 7.24 26.80 2.99
CA LEU A 118 7.66 27.28 4.31
C LEU A 118 8.38 28.62 4.26
N LYS A 119 9.15 28.89 3.20
CA LYS A 119 9.83 30.18 3.01
C LYS A 119 8.88 31.31 2.62
N ASP A 120 7.79 30.96 1.95
CA ASP A 120 6.83 31.93 1.43
C ASP A 120 5.69 32.23 2.43
N ASP A 121 5.49 31.38 3.44
CA ASP A 121 4.36 31.47 4.39
C ASP A 121 4.79 31.14 5.84
N ASP A 122 5.21 32.17 6.58
CA ASP A 122 5.55 32.06 8.02
C ASP A 122 4.39 31.52 8.87
N TYR A 123 3.14 31.78 8.46
CA TYR A 123 1.96 31.31 9.19
C TYR A 123 1.80 29.78 9.03
N LEU A 124 2.13 29.23 7.87
CA LEU A 124 2.16 27.78 7.65
C LEU A 124 3.21 27.10 8.54
N VAL A 125 4.41 27.68 8.67
CA VAL A 125 5.47 27.17 9.56
C VAL A 125 4.96 27.08 11.00
N LYS A 126 4.36 28.17 11.51
CA LYS A 126 3.78 28.23 12.86
C LYS A 126 2.68 27.20 13.05
N ARG A 127 1.81 26.98 12.05
CA ARG A 127 0.76 25.96 12.12
C ARG A 127 1.31 24.54 12.16
N ILE A 128 2.38 24.25 11.42
CA ILE A 128 3.04 22.95 11.47
C ILE A 128 3.70 22.73 12.83
N LEU A 129 4.38 23.73 13.40
CA LEU A 129 5.03 23.60 14.70
C LEU A 129 4.04 23.57 15.88
N SER A 130 2.84 24.13 15.73
CA SER A 130 1.78 24.12 16.75
C SER A 130 0.77 22.98 16.59
N ASN A 131 1.04 22.01 15.70
CA ASN A 131 0.10 20.94 15.43
C ASN A 131 -0.20 20.08 16.69
N PRO A 132 -1.43 19.58 16.86
CA PRO A 132 -1.89 18.94 18.10
C PRO A 132 -1.18 17.61 18.42
N SER A 133 -0.51 16.98 17.44
CA SER A 133 0.21 15.73 17.68
C SER A 133 1.54 15.93 18.40
N GLY A 134 2.08 17.15 18.40
CA GLY A 134 3.43 17.46 18.88
C GLY A 134 4.54 16.81 18.05
N LYS A 135 4.22 16.24 16.90
CA LYS A 135 5.16 15.52 16.02
C LYS A 135 5.03 15.99 14.58
N ILE A 136 6.13 15.88 13.85
CA ILE A 136 6.21 16.13 12.42
C ILE A 136 6.93 15.00 11.70
N VAL A 137 6.60 14.85 10.43
CA VAL A 137 7.05 13.75 9.56
C VAL A 137 7.80 14.34 8.38
N PHE A 138 9.08 14.01 8.24
CA PHE A 138 9.89 14.41 7.10
C PHE A 138 9.90 13.33 6.02
N LYS A 139 9.72 13.76 4.76
CA LYS A 139 9.70 12.88 3.58
C LYS A 139 10.49 13.47 2.42
N VAL A 140 10.97 12.57 1.56
CA VAL A 140 11.54 12.91 0.25
C VAL A 140 10.46 12.82 -0.84
N TYR A 141 10.57 13.64 -1.89
CA TYR A 141 9.49 13.83 -2.87
C TYR A 141 9.19 12.57 -3.69
N ASP A 142 10.19 11.74 -3.98
CA ASP A 142 10.07 10.57 -4.88
C ASP A 142 10.02 9.22 -4.16
N GLY A 143 10.16 9.20 -2.83
CA GLY A 143 10.17 8.01 -1.99
C GLY A 143 11.23 6.94 -2.34
N LYS A 144 12.13 7.19 -3.30
CA LYS A 144 13.04 6.20 -3.90
C LYS A 144 14.48 6.32 -3.41
N CYS A 145 14.85 7.45 -2.78
CA CYS A 145 16.23 7.74 -2.38
C CYS A 145 16.76 6.97 -1.14
N GLY A 146 16.16 5.85 -0.72
CA GLY A 146 16.66 5.03 0.39
C GLY A 146 16.62 5.69 1.78
N ARG A 147 16.36 7.00 1.86
CA ARG A 147 16.06 7.73 3.10
C ARG A 147 14.62 7.44 3.53
N LYS A 148 14.48 6.99 4.78
CA LYS A 148 13.21 6.61 5.38
C LYS A 148 12.48 7.85 5.89
N ILE A 149 11.16 7.70 6.07
CA ILE A 149 10.34 8.61 6.86
C ILE A 149 11.03 8.86 8.22
N LEU A 150 11.23 10.12 8.58
CA LEU A 150 11.77 10.51 9.87
C LEU A 150 10.69 11.25 10.66
N ILE A 151 10.46 10.82 11.89
CA ILE A 151 9.51 11.46 12.80
C ILE A 151 10.31 12.18 13.88
N LYS A 152 9.98 13.44 14.13
CA LYS A 152 10.60 14.29 15.16
C LYS A 152 9.54 15.00 16.00
N SER A 153 9.96 15.50 17.16
CA SER A 153 9.13 16.37 18.00
C SER A 153 9.08 17.77 17.38
N VAL A 154 7.95 18.45 17.46
CA VAL A 154 7.87 19.87 17.06
C VAL A 154 8.75 20.75 17.96
N ASN A 155 8.96 20.35 19.22
CA ASN A 155 9.78 21.09 20.18
C ASN A 155 11.29 21.03 19.86
N ASP A 156 11.70 20.21 18.89
CA ASP A 156 13.08 20.16 18.40
C ASP A 156 13.39 21.34 17.45
N PHE A 157 12.38 22.13 17.07
CA PHE A 157 12.50 23.15 16.02
C PHE A 157 11.78 24.46 16.39
N ASP A 158 12.34 25.54 15.86
CA ASP A 158 11.70 26.83 15.62
C ASP A 158 11.50 27.05 14.10
N GLU A 159 11.00 28.22 13.72
CA GLU A 159 10.65 28.54 12.33
C GLU A 159 11.85 28.42 11.38
N GLU A 160 13.02 28.96 11.77
CA GLU A 160 14.22 28.95 10.94
C GLU A 160 14.90 27.57 10.92
N SER A 161 15.05 26.94 12.10
CA SER A 161 15.73 25.66 12.24
C SER A 161 14.97 24.52 11.57
N LEU A 162 13.64 24.58 11.46
CA LEU A 162 12.87 23.62 10.67
C LEU A 162 13.29 23.64 9.19
N ILE A 163 13.33 24.84 8.59
CA ILE A 163 13.69 25.04 7.18
C ILE A 163 15.15 24.63 6.96
N HIS A 164 16.07 25.06 7.84
CA HIS A 164 17.47 24.67 7.78
C HIS A 164 17.66 23.16 7.91
N PHE A 165 16.92 22.50 8.81
CA PHE A 165 16.97 21.05 8.97
C PHE A 165 16.54 20.34 7.69
N MET A 166 15.45 20.77 7.06
CA MET A 166 14.99 20.20 5.79
C MET A 166 16.04 20.33 4.69
N ILE A 167 16.63 21.51 4.52
CA ILE A 167 17.66 21.77 3.50
C ILE A 167 18.91 20.92 3.76
N ASN A 168 19.45 20.96 4.98
CA ASN A 168 20.69 20.29 5.35
C ASN A 168 20.59 18.76 5.31
N ASN A 169 19.39 18.21 5.51
CA ASN A 169 19.13 16.77 5.47
C ASN A 169 18.42 16.33 4.17
N GLU A 170 18.30 17.26 3.21
CA GLU A 170 17.72 17.04 1.88
C GLU A 170 16.29 16.45 1.92
N TYR A 171 15.46 16.89 2.88
CA TYR A 171 14.04 16.56 2.92
C TYR A 171 13.22 17.56 2.11
N ASP A 172 12.37 17.05 1.23
CA ASP A 172 11.55 17.89 0.34
C ASP A 172 10.24 18.33 0.98
N LEU A 173 9.72 17.53 1.92
CA LEU A 173 8.41 17.73 2.54
C LEU A 173 8.49 17.53 4.04
N VAL A 174 7.73 18.35 4.76
CA VAL A 174 7.34 18.14 6.14
C VAL A 174 5.82 18.06 6.22
N GLU A 175 5.34 17.14 7.03
CA GLU A 175 3.92 16.91 7.26
C GLU A 175 3.62 16.87 8.75
N GLU A 176 2.39 17.27 9.11
CA GLU A 176 1.82 16.97 10.42
C GLU A 176 1.74 15.45 10.63
N TYR A 177 2.08 14.99 11.83
CA TYR A 177 1.86 13.58 12.18
C TYR A 177 0.37 13.31 12.38
N ILE A 178 -0.19 12.48 11.50
CA ILE A 178 -1.62 12.14 11.53
C ILE A 178 -1.96 11.37 12.82
N ILE A 179 -2.92 11.90 13.57
CA ILE A 179 -3.58 11.18 14.66
C ILE A 179 -4.79 10.45 14.08
N GLN A 180 -4.70 9.11 14.03
CA GLN A 180 -5.81 8.29 13.59
C GLN A 180 -6.95 8.25 14.63
N HIS A 181 -8.15 7.92 14.18
CA HIS A 181 -9.37 7.85 14.98
C HIS A 181 -9.20 6.96 16.23
N PRO A 182 -9.83 7.29 17.38
CA PRO A 182 -9.74 6.50 18.62
C PRO A 182 -9.99 5.00 18.45
N GLU A 183 -11.00 4.60 17.67
CA GLU A 183 -11.26 3.18 17.34
C GLU A 183 -10.07 2.48 16.67
N LEU A 184 -9.36 3.14 15.74
CA LEU A 184 -8.16 2.58 15.12
C LEU A 184 -6.97 2.57 16.07
N LEU A 185 -6.82 3.59 16.92
CA LEU A 185 -5.81 3.60 18.01
C LEU A 185 -6.02 2.43 18.96
N ASN A 186 -7.27 2.16 19.34
CA ASN A 186 -7.63 1.03 20.19
C ASN A 186 -7.29 -0.30 19.52
N LEU A 187 -7.51 -0.44 18.20
CA LEU A 187 -7.14 -1.63 17.43
C LEU A 187 -5.62 -1.82 17.34
N SER A 188 -4.88 -0.80 16.89
CA SER A 188 -3.41 -0.84 16.82
C SER A 188 -2.80 0.57 16.89
N PRO A 189 -2.10 0.93 17.97
CA PRO A 189 -1.52 2.27 18.14
C PRO A 189 -0.10 2.41 17.57
N SER A 190 0.52 1.36 17.03
CA SER A 190 1.95 1.38 16.68
C SER A 190 2.30 2.26 15.47
N ALA A 191 1.36 2.45 14.56
CA ALA A 191 1.45 3.37 13.43
C ALA A 191 0.06 3.86 13.02
N VAL A 192 0.04 4.79 12.07
CA VAL A 192 -1.18 5.15 11.34
C VAL A 192 -1.59 3.96 10.46
N ASN A 193 -2.69 3.32 10.82
CA ASN A 193 -3.33 2.24 10.08
C ASN A 193 -4.22 2.85 9.00
N THR A 194 -4.05 2.39 7.78
CA THR A 194 -4.72 3.00 6.63
C THR A 194 -5.68 2.04 5.94
N ILE A 195 -6.68 2.64 5.30
CA ILE A 195 -7.57 1.97 4.37
C ILE A 195 -6.95 2.06 2.98
N ARG A 196 -6.69 0.90 2.36
CA ARG A 196 -6.38 0.80 0.93
C ARG A 196 -7.67 0.58 0.15
N ILE A 197 -8.01 1.52 -0.72
CA ILE A 197 -9.12 1.37 -1.68
C ILE A 197 -8.55 1.27 -3.10
N PHE A 198 -8.85 0.18 -3.79
CA PHE A 198 -8.45 -0.03 -5.18
C PHE A 198 -9.56 0.46 -6.11
N THR A 199 -9.26 1.46 -6.93
CA THR A 199 -10.20 2.05 -7.90
C THR A 199 -9.83 1.70 -9.32
N GLN A 200 -10.84 1.65 -10.19
CA GLN A 200 -10.69 1.47 -11.62
C GLN A 200 -11.67 2.35 -12.38
N LEU A 201 -11.19 3.12 -13.35
CA LEU A 201 -12.04 3.81 -14.31
C LEU A 201 -12.41 2.87 -15.45
N ASN A 202 -13.71 2.67 -15.66
CA ASN A 202 -14.22 1.97 -16.83
C ASN A 202 -14.23 2.89 -18.07
N LYS A 203 -14.67 2.36 -19.22
CA LYS A 203 -14.63 3.08 -20.50
C LYS A 203 -15.41 4.39 -20.48
N GLN A 204 -16.45 4.49 -19.65
CA GLN A 204 -17.27 5.69 -19.46
C GLN A 204 -16.73 6.61 -18.36
N ASN A 205 -15.50 6.37 -17.87
CA ASN A 205 -14.88 7.07 -16.75
C ASN A 205 -15.72 7.04 -15.46
N LYS A 206 -16.50 5.97 -15.26
CA LYS A 206 -17.11 5.68 -13.96
C LYS A 206 -16.12 4.90 -13.11
N VAL A 207 -16.10 5.21 -11.81
CA VAL A 207 -15.25 4.53 -10.83
C VAL A 207 -15.90 3.20 -10.47
N GLU A 208 -15.13 2.12 -10.57
CA GLU A 208 -15.44 0.80 -10.04
C GLU A 208 -14.44 0.50 -8.90
N ILE A 209 -14.96 0.09 -7.75
CA ILE A 209 -14.14 -0.35 -6.62
C ILE A 209 -13.74 -1.81 -6.84
N LEU A 210 -12.44 -2.08 -6.85
CA LEU A 210 -11.88 -3.43 -7.02
C LEU A 210 -11.69 -4.15 -5.69
N GLY A 211 -11.81 -3.43 -4.57
CA GLY A 211 -11.75 -3.95 -3.21
C GLY A 211 -11.23 -2.93 -2.21
N CYS A 212 -11.44 -3.24 -0.92
CA CYS A 212 -11.01 -2.42 0.21
C CYS A 212 -10.26 -3.27 1.23
N ARG A 213 -9.16 -2.77 1.78
CA ARG A 213 -8.34 -3.45 2.80
C ARG A 213 -8.01 -2.52 3.93
N LEU A 214 -8.08 -3.03 5.17
CA LEU A 214 -7.50 -2.36 6.32
C LEU A 214 -6.07 -2.89 6.47
N ARG A 215 -5.07 -2.01 6.39
CA ARG A 215 -3.68 -2.32 6.76
C ARG A 215 -3.53 -2.07 8.25
N ILE A 216 -3.01 -3.04 9.00
CA ILE A 216 -2.92 -2.99 10.47
C ILE A 216 -1.47 -3.24 10.88
N SER A 217 -0.89 -2.24 11.54
CA SER A 217 0.48 -2.27 12.03
C SER A 217 0.65 -3.24 13.20
N ILE A 218 1.81 -3.88 13.29
CA ILE A 218 2.20 -4.80 14.38
C ILE A 218 3.57 -4.38 14.89
N ASN A 219 3.60 -3.52 15.91
CA ASN A 219 4.83 -3.02 16.55
C ASN A 219 5.84 -2.41 15.56
N LYS A 220 5.34 -1.81 14.48
CA LYS A 220 6.12 -1.07 13.47
C LYS A 220 5.57 0.34 13.37
N SER A 221 6.43 1.28 12.99
CA SER A 221 6.08 2.69 12.73
C SER A 221 5.42 2.93 11.36
N VAL A 222 5.21 1.86 10.58
CA VAL A 222 4.49 1.85 9.30
C VAL A 222 3.54 0.66 9.27
N ASP A 223 2.51 0.67 8.42
CA ASP A 223 1.46 -0.35 8.36
C ASP A 223 1.58 -1.32 7.16
N ASN A 224 2.60 -1.17 6.31
CA ASN A 224 2.72 -1.97 5.09
C ASN A 224 3.03 -3.46 5.35
N MET A 225 2.46 -4.35 4.54
CA MET A 225 2.65 -5.81 4.70
C MET A 225 4.11 -6.27 4.53
N ALA A 226 4.93 -5.48 3.81
CA ALA A 226 6.34 -5.79 3.59
C ALA A 226 7.19 -5.62 4.85
N ALA A 227 6.79 -4.73 5.78
CA ALA A 227 7.45 -4.56 7.09
C ALA A 227 7.01 -5.60 8.14
N GLY A 228 6.22 -6.60 7.74
CA GLY A 228 5.74 -7.66 8.63
C GLY A 228 4.41 -7.35 9.32
N ASN A 229 3.65 -6.39 8.81
CA ASN A 229 2.30 -6.07 9.25
C ASN A 229 1.24 -6.94 8.55
N ILE A 230 -0.01 -6.84 8.99
CA ILE A 230 -1.15 -7.59 8.44
C ILE A 230 -2.08 -6.69 7.63
N ALA A 231 -2.87 -7.30 6.76
CA ALA A 231 -4.00 -6.63 6.13
C ALA A 231 -5.25 -7.51 6.18
N ALA A 232 -6.42 -6.90 6.37
CA ALA A 232 -7.70 -7.59 6.49
C ALA A 232 -8.70 -7.09 5.41
N PRO A 233 -9.59 -7.96 4.90
CA PRO A 233 -10.57 -7.58 3.89
C PRO A 233 -11.72 -6.77 4.50
N ILE A 234 -12.07 -5.64 3.89
CA ILE A 234 -13.25 -4.84 4.25
C ILE A 234 -14.36 -5.14 3.25
N ASN A 235 -15.59 -5.30 3.74
CA ASN A 235 -16.78 -5.31 2.92
C ASN A 235 -17.09 -3.89 2.45
N GLU A 236 -17.05 -3.69 1.12
CA GLU A 236 -17.27 -2.39 0.49
C GLU A 236 -18.61 -1.74 0.87
N LYS A 237 -19.69 -2.52 1.03
CA LYS A 237 -21.02 -1.97 1.29
C LYS A 237 -21.19 -1.50 2.73
N THR A 238 -20.54 -2.18 3.68
CA THR A 238 -20.79 -1.98 5.12
C THR A 238 -19.64 -1.28 5.86
N GLY A 239 -18.42 -1.31 5.31
CA GLY A 239 -17.23 -0.80 5.99
C GLY A 239 -16.75 -1.70 7.12
N ILE A 240 -17.25 -2.94 7.18
CA ILE A 240 -16.89 -3.92 8.21
C ILE A 240 -15.79 -4.82 7.71
N VAL A 241 -14.79 -5.09 8.54
CA VAL A 241 -13.76 -6.10 8.30
C VAL A 241 -14.39 -7.49 8.37
N ILE A 242 -14.32 -8.26 7.29
CA ILE A 242 -15.05 -9.54 7.11
C ILE A 242 -14.14 -10.77 7.07
N GLY A 243 -12.91 -10.63 7.55
CA GLY A 243 -11.96 -11.73 7.60
C GLY A 243 -10.74 -11.40 8.44
N PRO A 244 -9.86 -12.38 8.66
CA PRO A 244 -8.67 -12.19 9.47
C PRO A 244 -7.67 -11.26 8.78
N GLY A 245 -6.77 -10.69 9.58
CA GLY A 245 -5.55 -10.09 9.08
C GLY A 245 -4.57 -11.15 8.59
N VAL A 246 -3.93 -10.91 7.44
CA VAL A 246 -2.97 -11.84 6.86
C VAL A 246 -1.62 -11.17 6.62
N TYR A 247 -0.55 -11.94 6.79
CA TYR A 247 0.80 -11.50 6.45
C TYR A 247 1.13 -11.82 4.98
N SER A 248 2.15 -11.15 4.46
CA SER A 248 2.83 -11.57 3.21
C SER A 248 3.82 -12.72 3.45
N ASP A 249 4.12 -13.01 4.72
CA ASP A 249 4.92 -14.13 5.20
C ASP A 249 4.03 -15.36 5.38
N ILE A 250 4.27 -16.38 4.57
CA ILE A 250 3.46 -17.61 4.56
C ILE A 250 3.66 -18.49 5.79
N THR A 251 4.72 -18.24 6.56
CA THR A 251 5.05 -19.02 7.75
C THR A 251 4.22 -18.60 8.96
N LYS A 252 3.61 -17.41 8.89
CA LYS A 252 2.78 -16.85 9.95
C LYS A 252 1.31 -17.25 9.78
N PRO A 253 0.57 -17.43 10.89
CA PRO A 253 -0.86 -17.69 10.85
C PRO A 253 -1.64 -16.44 10.41
N GLN A 254 -2.91 -16.65 10.07
CA GLN A 254 -3.86 -15.55 9.93
C GLN A 254 -4.35 -15.12 11.32
N GLU A 255 -4.56 -13.82 11.52
CA GLU A 255 -4.87 -13.22 12.81
C GLU A 255 -6.32 -12.73 12.84
N LYS A 256 -7.19 -13.38 13.61
CA LYS A 256 -8.55 -12.86 13.90
C LYS A 256 -8.53 -11.82 15.02
N ILE A 257 -7.53 -11.91 15.88
CA ILE A 257 -7.29 -11.04 17.03
C ILE A 257 -5.91 -10.43 16.81
N HIS A 258 -5.78 -9.13 17.04
CA HIS A 258 -4.51 -8.44 16.88
C HIS A 258 -3.47 -8.98 17.89
N PRO A 259 -2.29 -9.43 17.44
CA PRO A 259 -1.38 -10.22 18.28
C PRO A 259 -0.76 -9.44 19.45
N VAL A 260 -0.83 -8.11 19.44
CA VAL A 260 -0.28 -7.25 20.50
C VAL A 260 -1.39 -6.73 21.42
N THR A 261 -2.28 -5.89 20.88
CA THR A 261 -3.42 -5.27 21.59
C THR A 261 -4.56 -6.23 21.97
N GLN A 262 -4.57 -7.46 21.44
CA GLN A 262 -5.61 -8.47 21.69
C GLN A 262 -7.03 -8.02 21.30
N LYS A 263 -7.16 -7.02 20.42
CA LYS A 263 -8.47 -6.56 19.90
C LYS A 263 -8.94 -7.42 18.73
N PRO A 264 -10.26 -7.63 18.57
CA PRO A 264 -10.80 -8.31 17.40
C PRO A 264 -10.53 -7.48 16.14
N ILE A 265 -10.03 -8.16 15.10
CA ILE A 265 -9.83 -7.58 13.76
C ILE A 265 -11.11 -7.79 12.94
N GLU A 266 -11.60 -9.02 12.89
CA GLU A 266 -12.84 -9.37 12.22
C GLU A 266 -14.03 -8.75 12.98
N GLY A 267 -14.94 -8.12 12.23
CA GLY A 267 -16.05 -7.35 12.80
C GLY A 267 -15.73 -5.88 13.08
N PHE A 268 -14.47 -5.44 12.96
CA PHE A 268 -14.13 -4.02 13.10
C PHE A 268 -14.86 -3.18 12.06
N LYS A 269 -15.57 -2.14 12.50
CA LYS A 269 -16.30 -1.20 11.64
C LYS A 269 -15.45 0.06 11.44
N VAL A 270 -15.06 0.33 10.20
CA VAL A 270 -14.28 1.52 9.86
C VAL A 270 -15.14 2.77 10.04
N PRO A 271 -14.72 3.76 10.87
CA PRO A 271 -15.41 5.03 11.01
C PRO A 271 -15.44 5.80 9.67
N PHE A 272 -16.47 6.63 9.47
CA PHE A 272 -16.61 7.48 8.27
C PHE A 272 -16.53 6.71 6.93
N TRP A 273 -17.09 5.51 6.89
CA TRP A 273 -16.91 4.62 5.74
C TRP A 273 -17.46 5.19 4.42
N LYS A 274 -18.63 5.85 4.46
CA LYS A 274 -19.26 6.43 3.26
C LYS A 274 -18.40 7.57 2.71
N GLU A 275 -17.91 8.43 3.60
CA GLU A 275 -17.03 9.55 3.30
C GLU A 275 -15.69 9.05 2.75
N THR A 276 -15.18 7.94 3.27
CA THR A 276 -13.93 7.31 2.81
C THR A 276 -14.07 6.80 1.36
N LEU A 277 -15.18 6.12 1.04
CA LEU A 277 -15.48 5.68 -0.32
C LEU A 277 -15.68 6.87 -1.27
N GLN A 278 -16.39 7.90 -0.81
CA GLN A 278 -16.61 9.12 -1.59
C GLN A 278 -15.29 9.82 -1.90
N LEU A 279 -14.42 9.98 -0.91
CA LEU A 279 -13.09 10.57 -1.08
C LEU A 279 -12.27 9.81 -2.14
N ALA A 280 -12.21 8.47 -2.07
CA ALA A 280 -11.47 7.66 -3.03
C ALA A 280 -12.06 7.77 -4.46
N THR A 281 -13.39 7.84 -4.55
CA THR A 281 -14.12 7.98 -5.81
C THR A 281 -13.82 9.33 -6.47
N ASP A 282 -13.91 10.42 -5.70
CA ASP A 282 -13.67 11.77 -6.20
C ASP A 282 -12.20 11.99 -6.56
N ALA A 283 -11.28 11.42 -5.78
CA ALA A 283 -9.85 11.43 -6.09
C ALA A 283 -9.56 10.70 -7.42
N ALA A 284 -10.15 9.52 -7.62
CA ALA A 284 -10.00 8.75 -8.87
C ALA A 284 -10.49 9.48 -10.12
N LEU A 285 -11.43 10.42 -10.00
CA LEU A 285 -11.97 11.18 -11.11
C LEU A 285 -11.14 12.42 -11.48
N LEU A 286 -10.19 12.84 -10.63
CA LEU A 286 -9.46 14.08 -10.83
C LEU A 286 -8.49 14.01 -12.02
N PHE A 287 -7.74 12.91 -12.15
CA PHE A 287 -6.76 12.68 -13.23
C PHE A 287 -7.06 11.38 -13.98
N LYS A 288 -8.04 11.42 -14.88
CA LYS A 288 -8.61 10.26 -15.57
C LYS A 288 -7.65 9.49 -16.48
N GLN A 289 -6.46 10.04 -16.74
CA GLN A 289 -5.37 9.35 -17.44
C GLN A 289 -4.74 8.25 -16.58
N ASN A 290 -4.83 8.36 -15.25
CA ASN A 290 -4.46 7.32 -14.30
C ASN A 290 -5.72 6.55 -13.91
N ARG A 291 -5.92 5.42 -14.59
CA ARG A 291 -7.19 4.69 -14.60
C ARG A 291 -7.32 3.67 -13.48
N SER A 292 -6.23 3.27 -12.82
CA SER A 292 -6.27 2.27 -11.76
C SER A 292 -5.38 2.64 -10.58
N ILE A 293 -5.95 3.07 -9.46
CA ILE A 293 -5.16 3.63 -8.37
C ILE A 293 -5.53 2.95 -7.06
N GLY A 294 -4.51 2.60 -6.27
CA GLY A 294 -4.67 2.18 -4.89
C GLY A 294 -4.50 3.37 -3.96
N TRP A 295 -5.59 3.86 -3.38
CA TRP A 295 -5.60 5.01 -2.48
C TRP A 295 -5.33 4.57 -1.05
N ASP A 296 -4.36 5.22 -0.40
CA ASP A 296 -4.12 5.06 1.04
C ASP A 296 -4.75 6.23 1.80
N ILE A 297 -5.65 5.89 2.70
CA ILE A 297 -6.48 6.85 3.42
C ILE A 297 -6.36 6.57 4.91
N ALA A 298 -5.93 7.57 5.68
CA ALA A 298 -6.07 7.54 7.13
C ALA A 298 -7.49 7.93 7.52
N ILE A 299 -7.96 7.39 8.63
CA ILE A 299 -9.21 7.84 9.25
C ILE A 299 -8.83 8.57 10.53
N THR A 300 -9.14 9.86 10.60
CA THR A 300 -8.92 10.71 11.78
C THR A 300 -10.23 10.87 12.55
N GLU A 301 -10.18 11.52 13.71
CA GLU A 301 -11.40 11.89 14.46
C GLU A 301 -12.33 12.80 13.64
N TYR A 302 -11.79 13.53 12.66
CA TYR A 302 -12.53 14.48 11.81
C TYR A 302 -12.86 13.91 10.43
N GLY A 303 -12.71 12.60 10.21
CA GLY A 303 -13.05 11.91 8.96
C GLY A 303 -11.83 11.42 8.16
N PRO A 304 -12.04 11.00 6.89
CA PRO A 304 -10.95 10.45 6.08
C PRO A 304 -9.95 11.54 5.66
N ASP A 305 -8.70 11.14 5.52
CA ASP A 305 -7.56 11.97 5.15
C ASP A 305 -6.66 11.22 4.16
N LEU A 306 -6.49 11.76 2.95
CA LEU A 306 -5.75 11.12 1.88
C LEU A 306 -4.24 11.22 2.11
N ILE A 307 -3.54 10.08 2.07
CA ILE A 307 -2.08 10.05 2.24
C ILE A 307 -1.38 9.97 0.88
N GLU A 308 -1.80 9.04 0.03
CA GLU A 308 -1.15 8.82 -1.27
C GLU A 308 -2.04 8.05 -2.26
N GLY A 309 -1.75 8.23 -3.55
CA GLY A 309 -2.32 7.44 -4.64
C GLY A 309 -1.27 6.55 -5.29
N ASN A 310 -1.43 5.24 -5.20
CA ASN A 310 -0.46 4.28 -5.74
C ASN A 310 -0.86 3.83 -7.15
N HIS A 311 -0.12 4.28 -8.16
CA HIS A 311 -0.30 3.88 -9.56
C HIS A 311 0.14 2.43 -9.83
N ASP A 312 0.99 1.87 -8.98
CA ASP A 312 1.56 0.53 -9.04
C ASP A 312 1.16 -0.32 -7.82
N TRP A 313 -0.10 -0.17 -7.40
CA TRP A 313 -0.67 -0.80 -6.21
C TRP A 313 -0.42 -2.31 -6.07
N CYS A 314 -0.26 -2.78 -4.82
CA CYS A 314 0.26 -4.11 -4.54
C CYS A 314 -0.76 -5.24 -4.69
N LYS A 315 -0.51 -6.16 -5.64
CA LYS A 315 -1.20 -7.46 -5.82
C LYS A 315 -1.35 -8.32 -4.57
N LEU A 316 -0.37 -8.32 -3.67
CA LEU A 316 -0.42 -9.16 -2.46
C LEU A 316 -1.48 -8.61 -1.50
N LEU A 317 -1.45 -7.29 -1.26
CA LEU A 317 -2.44 -6.60 -0.46
C LEU A 317 -3.85 -6.76 -1.04
N TRP A 318 -3.97 -6.78 -2.36
CA TRP A 318 -5.24 -6.98 -3.03
C TRP A 318 -5.79 -8.41 -2.88
N GLN A 319 -4.98 -9.45 -3.12
CA GLN A 319 -5.48 -10.84 -3.23
C GLN A 319 -5.35 -11.68 -1.96
N LEU A 320 -4.31 -11.48 -1.13
CA LEU A 320 -4.07 -12.33 0.04
C LEU A 320 -5.17 -12.20 1.12
N PRO A 321 -5.64 -10.99 1.49
CA PRO A 321 -6.64 -10.87 2.57
C PRO A 321 -7.99 -11.52 2.25
N VAL A 322 -8.32 -11.68 0.96
CA VAL A 322 -9.51 -12.40 0.51
C VAL A 322 -9.21 -13.84 0.09
N ASN A 323 -7.94 -14.27 0.19
CA ASN A 323 -7.44 -15.60 -0.17
C ASN A 323 -7.95 -16.11 -1.53
N LYS A 324 -7.97 -15.22 -2.54
CA LYS A 324 -8.55 -15.52 -3.86
C LYS A 324 -7.75 -14.87 -4.98
N GLY A 325 -7.52 -15.63 -6.05
CA GLY A 325 -7.02 -15.08 -7.31
C GLY A 325 -8.08 -14.20 -7.95
N MET A 326 -7.74 -12.95 -8.26
CA MET A 326 -8.69 -11.94 -8.76
C MET A 326 -8.33 -11.41 -10.16
N LYS A 327 -7.43 -12.06 -10.88
CA LYS A 327 -6.91 -11.59 -12.18
C LYS A 327 -8.02 -11.33 -13.22
N ASP A 328 -9.06 -12.15 -13.21
CA ASP A 328 -10.26 -12.01 -14.04
C ASP A 328 -10.96 -10.66 -13.87
N VAL A 329 -10.96 -10.12 -12.64
CA VAL A 329 -11.49 -8.77 -12.34
C VAL A 329 -10.77 -7.69 -13.15
N LEU A 330 -9.49 -7.87 -13.47
CA LEU A 330 -8.67 -6.89 -14.21
C LEU A 330 -8.68 -7.10 -15.72
N ILE A 331 -8.77 -8.36 -16.18
CA ILE A 331 -8.68 -8.71 -17.60
C ILE A 331 -9.75 -7.98 -18.42
N LYS A 332 -10.96 -7.78 -17.86
CA LYS A 332 -12.05 -7.07 -18.55
C LYS A 332 -11.72 -5.63 -18.97
N TYR A 333 -10.71 -5.00 -18.35
CA TYR A 333 -10.24 -3.65 -18.72
C TYR A 333 -9.05 -3.67 -19.70
N LEU A 334 -8.46 -4.84 -19.93
CA LEU A 334 -7.39 -5.02 -20.90
C LEU A 334 -7.91 -5.31 -22.31
N SER A 335 -9.12 -5.87 -22.41
CA SER A 335 -9.82 -6.12 -23.66
C SER A 335 -10.27 -4.81 -24.31
N ASP A 336 -9.34 -4.25 -25.07
CA ASP A 336 -9.47 -3.41 -26.26
C ASP A 336 -8.05 -3.26 -26.83
#